data_AF-A0A318YPS3-F1
#
_entry.id   AF-A0A318YPS3-F1
#
_cell.length_a   1.000
_cell.length_b   1.000
_cell.length_c   1.000
_cell.angle_alpha   90.00
_cell.angle_beta   90.00
_cell.angle_gamma   90.00
#
_symmetry.space_group_name_H-M   'P 1'
#
loop_
_entity.id
_entity.type
_entity.pdbx_description
1 polymer ?
#
loop_
_entity_poly.entity_id
_entity_poly.type
_entity_poly.pdbx_seq_one_letter_code
_entity_poly.pdbx_strand_id
1 'polypeptide(L)'
;MWDSLSKPPEGLIGGYQGGSMTIKILMAVFCAIALYNAVELVILIFLTFTRYSGLYFWAMLLSAVLGVIPQAIGFLLEFFAIGPLWFAVTFSTLGFYFMVPGQSIVLYSRLHLVVQSQTLLRRVLYLIIFDTIVLLIPTTVLTYCTIYVGTTPVIRGFNVMERLQLAWFCAQEILISIIYIAETLRLLRLRPEKDAERHKTMYELIAINLVIILLDVALLVLEYVGLYTLQTTLKAAVYSVKLKLEFGVLRKLVSLVNTRPAESSSSDQETYPTFVDPNQITGDVTRAAPAYNRRQSRYPWTAISMDSLVLSDRRSQHVTSSEIERPS
;
A
#
# COMPACT_ATOMS: atom_id res chain seq x y z
N MET A 1 -28.36 5.41 24.93
CA MET A 1 -28.01 5.19 23.50
C MET A 1 -28.56 6.30 22.61
N TRP A 2 -29.81 6.77 22.78
CA TRP A 2 -30.39 7.87 22.00
C TRP A 2 -29.82 9.27 22.32
N ASP A 3 -29.41 9.53 23.56
CA ASP A 3 -28.80 10.81 23.98
C ASP A 3 -27.40 11.07 23.41
N SER A 4 -26.69 10.04 22.91
CA SER A 4 -25.39 10.20 22.26
C SER A 4 -25.49 10.71 20.83
N LEU A 5 -26.67 10.64 20.20
CA LEU A 5 -26.87 11.12 18.82
C LEU A 5 -27.21 12.61 18.73
N SER A 6 -27.65 13.23 19.82
CA SER A 6 -28.11 14.62 19.88
C SER A 6 -27.06 15.62 20.34
N LYS A 7 -25.91 15.15 20.85
CA LYS A 7 -24.80 15.99 21.28
C LYS A 7 -23.71 16.06 20.20
N PRO A 8 -23.13 17.25 19.94
CA PRO A 8 -21.96 17.34 19.08
C PRO A 8 -20.80 16.54 19.69
N PRO A 9 -19.99 15.84 18.88
CA PRO A 9 -18.84 15.11 19.39
C PRO A 9 -17.89 16.02 20.17
N GLU A 10 -17.41 15.54 21.32
CA GLU A 10 -16.46 16.29 22.15
C GLU A 10 -15.17 16.56 21.36
N GLY A 11 -14.83 17.85 21.21
CA GLY A 11 -13.64 18.31 20.47
C GLY A 11 -13.91 18.89 19.09
N LEU A 12 -15.08 18.61 18.47
CA LEU A 12 -15.44 19.12 17.14
C LEU A 12 -15.83 20.61 17.15
N ILE A 13 -16.36 21.10 18.28
CA ILE A 13 -16.77 22.50 18.45
C ILE A 13 -16.06 23.07 19.66
N GLY A 14 -15.09 23.97 19.44
CA GLY A 14 -14.42 24.72 20.51
C GLY A 14 -13.28 24.01 21.24
N GLY A 15 -12.75 22.91 20.68
CA GLY A 15 -11.64 22.13 21.27
C GLY A 15 -12.09 21.22 22.42
N TYR A 16 -11.19 20.35 22.88
CA TYR A 16 -11.51 19.42 23.97
C TYR A 16 -11.47 20.10 25.34
N GLN A 17 -12.66 20.30 25.90
CA GLN A 17 -12.85 20.86 27.24
C GLN A 17 -12.91 19.80 28.35
N GLY A 18 -12.69 18.52 28.03
CA GLY A 18 -12.68 17.47 29.03
C GLY A 18 -11.48 17.59 29.98
N GLY A 19 -11.75 17.42 31.29
CA GLY A 19 -10.75 17.54 32.36
C GLY A 19 -9.75 16.38 32.46
N SER A 20 -9.81 15.37 31.58
CA SER A 20 -8.90 14.23 31.66
C SER A 20 -7.57 14.50 30.93
N MET A 21 -6.51 14.70 31.71
CA MET A 21 -5.14 14.83 31.19
C MET A 21 -4.74 13.61 30.35
N THR A 22 -5.26 12.44 30.70
CA THR A 22 -5.02 11.17 30.00
C THR A 22 -5.42 11.22 28.53
N ILE A 23 -6.60 11.74 28.19
CA ILE A 23 -7.06 11.81 26.79
C ILE A 23 -6.18 12.78 25.99
N LYS A 24 -5.82 13.93 26.57
CA LYS A 24 -4.89 14.90 25.96
C LYS A 24 -3.53 14.27 25.63
N ILE A 25 -2.96 13.51 26.57
CA ILE A 25 -1.68 12.82 26.38
C ILE A 25 -1.80 11.74 25.30
N LEU A 26 -2.82 10.90 25.35
CA LEU A 26 -3.01 9.82 24.38
C LEU A 26 -3.13 10.37 22.96
N MET A 27 -3.90 11.45 22.78
CA MET A 27 -4.04 12.10 21.47
C MET A 27 -2.73 12.66 20.95
N ALA A 28 -1.98 13.39 21.80
CA ALA A 28 -0.66 13.90 21.43
C ALA A 28 0.29 12.77 21.03
N VAL A 29 0.28 11.65 21.77
CA VAL A 29 1.08 10.47 21.46
C VAL A 29 0.67 9.84 20.13
N PHE A 30 -0.63 9.64 19.87
CA PHE A 30 -1.09 9.07 18.60
C PHE A 30 -0.78 9.97 17.40
N CYS A 31 -0.97 11.29 17.51
CA CYS A 31 -0.56 12.22 16.46
C CYS A 31 0.95 12.21 16.24
N ALA A 32 1.75 12.15 17.32
CA ALA A 32 3.21 12.06 17.20
C ALA A 32 3.66 10.78 16.49
N ILE A 33 3.06 9.63 16.84
CA ILE A 33 3.31 8.35 16.16
C ILE A 33 2.92 8.43 14.69
N ALA A 34 1.74 8.99 14.38
CA ALA A 34 1.26 9.13 13.00
C ALA A 34 2.22 9.97 12.15
N LEU A 35 2.66 11.12 12.68
CA LEU A 35 3.60 12.02 11.99
C LEU A 35 4.98 11.39 11.85
N TYR A 36 5.51 10.77 12.90
CA TYR A 36 6.80 10.07 12.86
C TYR A 36 6.79 8.98 11.78
N ASN A 37 5.78 8.11 11.80
CA ASN A 37 5.64 7.04 10.82
C ASN A 37 5.48 7.58 9.40
N ALA A 38 4.71 8.66 9.21
CA ALA A 38 4.51 9.27 7.90
C ALA A 38 5.83 9.86 7.34
N VAL A 39 6.58 10.60 8.16
CA VAL A 39 7.87 11.17 7.76
C VAL A 39 8.89 10.08 7.45
N GLU A 40 9.00 9.07 8.32
CA GLU A 40 9.87 7.92 8.10
C GLU A 40 9.48 7.19 6.79
N LEU A 41 8.19 6.97 6.56
CA LEU A 41 7.70 6.33 5.35
C LEU A 41 8.03 7.15 4.10
N VAL A 42 7.88 8.47 4.14
CA VAL A 42 8.24 9.35 3.01
C VAL A 42 9.72 9.22 2.68
N ILE A 43 10.60 9.25 3.70
CA ILE A 43 12.04 9.05 3.53
C ILE A 43 12.30 7.67 2.91
N LEU A 44 11.70 6.61 3.46
CA LEU A 44 11.86 5.25 2.96
C LEU A 44 11.38 5.07 1.51
N ILE A 45 10.29 5.74 1.13
CA ILE A 45 9.77 5.76 -0.24
C ILE A 45 10.83 6.34 -1.18
N PHE A 46 11.39 7.52 -0.88
CA PHE A 46 12.43 8.14 -1.73
C PHE A 46 13.73 7.34 -1.77
N LEU A 47 14.10 6.66 -0.68
CA LEU A 47 15.30 5.81 -0.65
C LEU A 47 15.12 4.51 -1.42
N THR A 48 13.90 4.00 -1.55
CA THR A 48 13.63 2.68 -2.13
C THR A 48 13.24 2.75 -3.61
N PHE A 49 12.50 3.78 -4.02
CA PHE A 49 12.04 3.91 -5.40
C PHE A 49 13.01 4.72 -6.24
N THR A 50 13.61 4.08 -7.25
CA THR A 50 14.48 4.73 -8.23
C THR A 50 13.73 5.31 -9.42
N ARG A 51 12.44 4.95 -9.62
CA ARG A 51 11.56 5.46 -10.68
C ARG A 51 10.20 5.87 -10.12
N TYR A 52 9.86 7.14 -10.29
CA TYR A 52 8.69 7.80 -9.69
C TYR A 52 7.40 7.73 -10.53
N SER A 53 7.24 6.74 -11.41
CA SER A 53 6.13 6.71 -12.37
C SER A 53 5.00 5.71 -12.05
N GLY A 54 5.15 4.89 -11.01
CA GLY A 54 4.16 3.87 -10.66
C GLY A 54 2.96 4.44 -9.90
N LEU A 55 1.75 3.94 -10.22
CA LEU A 55 0.52 4.30 -9.48
C LEU A 55 0.66 4.00 -7.97
N TYR A 56 1.35 2.90 -7.62
CA TYR A 56 1.69 2.58 -6.23
C TYR A 56 2.49 3.69 -5.54
N PHE A 57 3.53 4.20 -6.22
CA PHE A 57 4.42 5.22 -5.67
C PHE A 57 3.62 6.49 -5.37
N TRP A 58 2.83 6.97 -6.33
CA TRP A 58 2.01 8.15 -6.15
C TRP A 58 0.93 7.96 -5.09
N ALA A 59 0.23 6.82 -5.08
CA ALA A 59 -0.79 6.54 -4.08
C ALA A 59 -0.21 6.53 -2.66
N MET A 60 0.89 5.80 -2.44
CA MET A 60 1.57 5.78 -1.13
C MET A 60 2.10 7.15 -0.71
N LEU A 61 2.77 7.87 -1.62
CA LEU A 61 3.34 9.18 -1.32
C LEU A 61 2.24 10.20 -1.01
N LEU A 62 1.20 10.28 -1.83
CA LEU A 62 0.06 11.17 -1.61
C LEU A 62 -0.67 10.83 -0.31
N SER A 63 -0.89 9.55 0.00
CA SER A 63 -1.52 9.15 1.26
C SER A 63 -0.67 9.49 2.48
N ALA A 64 0.65 9.40 2.41
CA ALA A 64 1.53 9.79 3.51
C ALA A 64 1.61 11.32 3.67
N VAL A 65 1.86 12.05 2.58
CA VAL A 65 2.14 13.49 2.57
C VAL A 65 0.88 14.34 2.63
N LEU A 66 -0.14 13.99 1.86
CA LEU A 66 -1.40 14.74 1.80
C LEU A 66 -2.51 14.09 2.61
N GLY A 67 -2.34 12.84 3.06
CA GLY A 67 -3.32 12.13 3.88
C GLY A 67 -3.01 12.21 5.38
N VAL A 68 -2.06 11.38 5.83
CA VAL A 68 -1.76 11.22 7.27
C VAL A 68 -1.24 12.51 7.90
N ILE A 69 -0.29 13.21 7.26
CA ILE A 69 0.30 14.43 7.82
C ILE A 69 -0.74 15.54 8.01
N PRO A 70 -1.53 15.94 6.99
CA PRO A 70 -2.51 16.98 7.16
C PRO A 70 -3.63 16.60 8.12
N GLN A 71 -4.00 15.31 8.16
CA GLN A 71 -5.01 14.87 9.10
C GLN A 71 -4.51 14.98 10.56
N ALA A 72 -3.31 14.49 10.85
CA ALA A 72 -2.75 14.55 12.20
C ALA A 72 -2.54 16.00 12.67
N ILE A 73 -2.06 16.88 11.79
CA ILE A 73 -1.89 18.31 12.09
C ILE A 73 -3.25 18.99 12.25
N GLY A 74 -4.21 18.73 11.36
CA GLY A 74 -5.55 19.31 11.43
C GLY A 74 -6.23 19.02 12.77
N PHE A 75 -6.16 17.77 13.23
CA PHE A 75 -6.70 17.40 14.54
C PHE A 75 -5.92 18.01 15.71
N LEU A 76 -4.59 18.17 15.62
CA LEU A 76 -3.84 18.90 16.64
C LEU A 76 -4.30 20.36 16.73
N LEU A 77 -4.49 21.03 15.58
CA LEU A 77 -4.96 22.41 15.54
C LEU A 77 -6.37 22.55 16.11
N GLU A 78 -7.28 21.64 15.72
CA GLU A 78 -8.66 21.61 16.21
C GLU A 78 -8.72 21.37 17.72
N PHE A 79 -7.92 20.43 18.21
CA PHE A 79 -7.91 20.04 19.60
C PHE A 79 -7.32 21.10 20.54
N PHE A 80 -6.19 21.68 20.17
CA PHE A 80 -5.54 22.73 20.94
C PHE A 80 -6.14 24.12 20.68
N ALA A 81 -7.17 24.20 19.83
CA ALA A 81 -7.78 25.45 19.38
C ALA A 81 -6.73 26.46 18.85
N ILE A 82 -5.72 25.95 18.15
CA ILE A 82 -4.62 26.75 17.60
C ILE A 82 -5.06 27.25 16.22
N GLY A 83 -5.37 28.55 16.15
CA GLY A 83 -5.74 29.23 14.91
C GLY A 83 -7.23 29.13 14.56
N PRO A 84 -7.62 29.56 13.35
CA PRO A 84 -9.02 29.58 12.96
C PRO A 84 -9.60 28.17 12.79
N LEU A 85 -10.79 27.92 13.34
CA LEU A 85 -11.45 26.61 13.27
C LEU A 85 -11.62 26.11 11.83
N TRP A 86 -11.96 27.01 10.89
CA TRP A 86 -12.08 26.66 9.47
C TRP A 86 -10.78 26.11 8.88
N PHE A 87 -9.63 26.59 9.36
CA PHE A 87 -8.33 26.18 8.86
C PHE A 87 -8.01 24.76 9.32
N ALA A 88 -8.20 24.47 10.62
CA ALA A 88 -8.01 23.14 11.19
C ALA A 88 -8.90 22.08 10.52
N VAL A 89 -10.19 22.41 10.33
CA VAL A 89 -11.18 21.54 9.70
C VAL A 89 -10.89 21.31 8.23
N THR A 90 -10.46 22.35 7.49
CA THR A 90 -10.10 22.19 6.08
C THR A 90 -8.87 21.28 5.94
N PHE A 91 -7.87 21.44 6.82
CA PHE A 91 -6.66 20.64 6.80
C PHE A 91 -6.93 19.17 7.18
N SER A 92 -7.79 18.93 8.17
CA SER A 92 -8.21 17.57 8.55
C SER A 92 -9.05 16.90 7.46
N THR A 93 -9.93 17.66 6.79
CA THR A 93 -10.73 17.19 5.64
C THR A 93 -9.83 16.82 4.46
N LEU A 94 -8.83 17.66 4.15
CA LEU A 94 -7.86 17.37 3.09
C LEU A 94 -7.10 16.07 3.39
N GLY A 95 -6.65 15.91 4.63
CA GLY A 95 -6.02 14.68 5.10
C GLY A 95 -6.91 13.45 4.92
N PHE A 96 -8.18 13.57 5.30
CA PHE A 96 -9.15 12.50 5.15
C PHE A 96 -9.34 12.06 3.67
N TYR A 97 -9.34 13.00 2.72
CA TYR A 97 -9.52 12.71 1.28
C TYR A 97 -8.42 11.84 0.68
N PHE A 98 -7.17 12.06 1.10
CA PHE A 98 -6.03 11.29 0.58
C PHE A 98 -5.68 10.08 1.43
N MET A 99 -6.12 10.06 2.70
CA MET A 99 -5.83 8.95 3.60
C MET A 99 -6.75 7.76 3.33
N VAL A 100 -8.08 7.94 3.41
CA VAL A 100 -9.00 6.78 3.38
C VAL A 100 -9.16 6.20 1.96
N PRO A 101 -9.51 6.99 0.94
CA PRO A 101 -9.47 6.52 -0.45
C PRO A 101 -8.09 6.05 -0.90
N GLY A 102 -7.04 6.76 -0.48
CA GLY A 102 -5.68 6.42 -0.86
C GLY A 102 -5.23 5.06 -0.32
N GLN A 103 -5.61 4.70 0.91
CA GLN A 103 -5.35 3.37 1.45
C GLN A 103 -5.99 2.25 0.62
N SER A 104 -7.24 2.42 0.20
CA SER A 104 -7.92 1.49 -0.69
C SER A 104 -7.22 1.35 -2.04
N ILE A 105 -6.68 2.45 -2.59
CA ILE A 105 -5.89 2.45 -3.83
C ILE A 105 -4.54 1.74 -3.64
N VAL A 106 -3.89 1.89 -2.48
CA VAL A 106 -2.63 1.18 -2.16
C VAL A 106 -2.85 -0.32 -2.11
N LEU A 107 -3.92 -0.77 -1.42
CA LEU A 107 -4.34 -2.18 -1.39
C LEU A 107 -4.65 -2.71 -2.79
N TYR A 108 -5.38 -1.93 -3.59
CA TYR A 108 -5.66 -2.26 -5.00
C TYR A 108 -4.38 -2.42 -5.82
N SER A 109 -3.44 -1.49 -5.68
CA SER A 109 -2.19 -1.53 -6.44
C SER A 109 -1.36 -2.76 -6.10
N ARG A 110 -1.44 -3.28 -4.87
CA ARG A 110 -0.86 -4.57 -4.51
C ARG A 110 -1.63 -5.75 -5.08
N LEU A 111 -2.96 -5.71 -5.03
CA LEU A 111 -3.79 -6.77 -5.59
C LEU A 111 -3.48 -6.96 -7.08
N HIS A 112 -3.26 -5.88 -7.82
CA HIS A 112 -2.83 -5.92 -9.23
C HIS A 112 -1.51 -6.68 -9.47
N LEU A 113 -0.60 -6.73 -8.49
CA LEU A 113 0.66 -7.47 -8.62
C LEU A 113 0.50 -8.98 -8.40
N VAL A 114 -0.55 -9.40 -7.69
CA VAL A 114 -0.79 -10.82 -7.35
C VAL A 114 -1.84 -11.44 -8.25
N VAL A 115 -2.85 -10.68 -8.66
CA VAL A 115 -3.99 -11.17 -9.43
C VAL A 115 -3.76 -10.99 -10.93
N GLN A 116 -3.87 -12.08 -11.68
CA GLN A 116 -3.76 -12.05 -13.15
C GLN A 116 -5.06 -11.62 -13.85
N SER A 117 -6.21 -11.79 -13.20
CA SER A 117 -7.53 -11.48 -13.78
C SER A 117 -7.81 -9.97 -13.79
N GLN A 118 -7.76 -9.38 -14.99
CA GLN A 118 -8.01 -7.95 -15.20
C GLN A 118 -9.47 -7.53 -15.01
N THR A 119 -10.42 -8.47 -15.10
CA THR A 119 -11.85 -8.18 -14.91
C THR A 119 -12.19 -8.00 -13.44
N LEU A 120 -11.65 -8.86 -12.57
CA LEU A 120 -11.83 -8.75 -11.13
C LEU A 120 -11.22 -7.45 -10.62
N LEU A 121 -10.00 -7.16 -11.08
CA LEU A 121 -9.30 -5.95 -10.67
C LEU A 121 -10.07 -4.68 -11.07
N ARG A 122 -10.55 -4.58 -12.32
CA ARG A 122 -11.38 -3.43 -12.74
C ARG A 122 -12.65 -3.29 -11.90
N ARG A 123 -13.32 -4.39 -11.53
CA ARG A 123 -14.49 -4.33 -10.64
C ARG A 123 -14.15 -3.77 -9.26
N VAL A 124 -13.03 -4.20 -8.67
CA VAL A 124 -12.55 -3.66 -7.39
C VAL A 124 -12.23 -2.17 -7.51
N LEU A 125 -11.59 -1.73 -8.60
CA LEU A 125 -11.31 -0.31 -8.82
C LEU A 125 -12.60 0.51 -8.92
N TYR A 126 -13.60 0.05 -9.68
CA TYR A 126 -14.88 0.74 -9.80
C TYR A 126 -15.60 0.82 -8.45
N LEU A 127 -15.55 -0.24 -7.64
CA LEU A 127 -16.07 -0.23 -6.27
C LEU A 127 -15.38 0.84 -5.43
N ILE A 128 -14.03 0.90 -5.43
CA ILE A 128 -13.27 1.90 -4.66
C ILE A 128 -13.64 3.33 -5.06
N ILE A 129 -13.73 3.62 -6.37
CA ILE A 129 -14.03 4.96 -6.88
C ILE A 129 -15.47 5.35 -6.52
N PHE A 130 -16.42 4.44 -6.73
CA PHE A 130 -17.82 4.67 -6.42
C PHE A 130 -18.03 4.95 -4.93
N ASP A 131 -17.48 4.09 -4.06
CA ASP A 131 -17.60 4.23 -2.61
C ASP A 131 -16.94 5.52 -2.12
N THR A 132 -15.79 5.87 -2.69
CA THR A 132 -15.13 7.15 -2.39
C THR A 132 -16.06 8.33 -2.68
N ILE A 133 -16.68 8.40 -3.85
CA ILE A 133 -17.53 9.55 -4.21
C ILE A 133 -18.79 9.57 -3.33
N VAL A 134 -19.46 8.43 -3.19
CA VAL A 134 -20.74 8.31 -2.49
C VAL A 134 -20.59 8.58 -0.99
N LEU A 135 -19.47 8.22 -0.38
CA LEU A 135 -19.25 8.39 1.06
C LEU A 135 -18.52 9.70 1.41
N LEU A 136 -17.61 10.18 0.56
CA LEU A 136 -16.82 11.37 0.84
C LEU A 136 -17.66 12.65 0.79
N ILE A 137 -18.54 12.77 -0.22
CA ILE A 137 -19.34 13.98 -0.43
C ILE A 137 -20.30 14.23 0.74
N PRO A 138 -21.17 13.27 1.14
CA PRO A 138 -22.12 13.51 2.23
C PRO A 138 -21.43 13.75 3.56
N THR A 139 -20.34 13.03 3.85
CA THR A 139 -19.56 13.21 5.08
C THR A 139 -19.02 14.62 5.16
N THR A 140 -18.39 15.11 4.08
CA THR A 140 -17.84 16.48 4.05
C THR A 140 -18.94 17.51 4.29
N VAL A 141 -20.06 17.40 3.56
CA VAL A 141 -21.18 18.33 3.71
C VAL A 141 -21.68 18.33 5.16
N LEU A 142 -21.86 17.15 5.76
CA LEU A 142 -22.31 17.03 7.15
C LEU A 142 -21.30 17.55 8.16
N THR A 143 -20.00 17.40 7.94
CA THR A 143 -18.94 17.99 8.79
C THR A 143 -19.08 19.50 8.84
N TYR A 144 -19.12 20.16 7.67
CA TYR A 144 -19.23 21.61 7.60
C TYR A 144 -20.58 22.10 8.12
N CYS A 145 -21.68 21.44 7.79
CA CYS A 145 -23.00 21.79 8.32
C CYS A 145 -23.04 21.65 9.86
N THR A 146 -22.38 20.65 10.43
CA THR A 146 -22.31 20.48 11.89
C THR A 146 -21.58 21.66 12.56
N ILE A 147 -20.53 22.17 11.93
CA ILE A 147 -19.72 23.27 12.47
C ILE A 147 -20.41 24.63 12.34
N TYR A 148 -21.02 24.93 11.18
CA TYR A 148 -21.57 26.28 10.91
C TYR A 148 -23.08 26.41 11.17
N VAL A 149 -23.84 25.34 10.99
CA VAL A 149 -25.31 25.35 11.16
C VAL A 149 -25.70 24.77 12.52
N GLY A 150 -25.04 23.70 12.95
CA GLY A 150 -25.14 23.18 14.32
C GLY A 150 -26.55 22.72 14.75
N THR A 151 -27.46 22.46 13.81
CA THR A 151 -28.82 22.01 14.14
C THR A 151 -28.81 20.54 14.60
N THR A 152 -29.68 20.20 15.54
CA THR A 152 -29.82 18.83 16.07
C THR A 152 -30.04 17.74 15.00
N PRO A 153 -30.84 17.93 13.93
CA PRO A 153 -30.92 16.94 12.85
C PRO A 153 -29.61 16.76 12.08
N VAL A 154 -28.83 17.83 11.88
CA VAL A 154 -27.55 17.78 11.17
C VAL A 154 -26.50 17.02 11.99
N ILE A 155 -26.40 17.30 13.29
CA ILE A 155 -25.49 16.60 14.21
C ILE A 155 -25.81 15.10 14.24
N ARG A 156 -27.11 14.75 14.29
CA ARG A 156 -27.55 13.36 14.23
C ARG A 156 -27.19 12.71 12.89
N GLY A 157 -27.36 13.43 11.79
CA GLY A 157 -26.96 12.99 10.45
C GLY A 157 -25.47 12.71 10.36
N PHE A 158 -24.63 13.61 10.90
CA PHE A 158 -23.17 13.45 10.96
C PHE A 158 -22.77 12.19 11.73
N ASN A 159 -23.29 11.99 12.95
CA ASN A 159 -22.98 10.82 13.77
C ASN A 159 -23.37 9.49 13.11
N VAL A 160 -24.46 9.45 12.35
CA VAL A 160 -24.86 8.24 11.61
C VAL A 160 -23.98 8.05 10.39
N MET A 161 -23.72 9.13 9.63
CA MET A 161 -22.91 9.07 8.42
C MET A 161 -21.49 8.64 8.73
N GLU A 162 -20.87 9.18 9.78
CA GLU A 162 -19.50 8.81 10.16
C GLU A 162 -19.37 7.31 10.46
N ARG A 163 -20.27 6.76 11.28
CA ARG A 163 -20.28 5.33 11.62
C ARG A 163 -20.50 4.46 10.40
N LEU A 164 -21.46 4.85 9.55
CA LEU A 164 -21.74 4.15 8.30
C LEU A 164 -20.52 4.15 7.39
N GLN A 165 -19.89 5.31 7.24
CA GLN A 165 -18.72 5.50 6.39
C GLN A 165 -17.55 4.63 6.86
N LEU A 166 -17.29 4.58 8.17
CA LEU A 166 -16.22 3.76 8.74
C LEU A 166 -16.50 2.27 8.59
N ALA A 167 -17.73 1.84 8.86
CA ALA A 167 -18.15 0.46 8.66
C ALA A 167 -18.01 0.04 7.19
N TRP A 168 -18.38 0.91 6.26
CA TRP A 168 -18.30 0.63 4.83
C TRP A 168 -16.86 0.52 4.34
N PHE A 169 -16.00 1.50 4.65
CA PHE A 169 -14.58 1.42 4.27
C PHE A 169 -13.89 0.23 4.94
N CYS A 170 -14.21 -0.09 6.19
CA CYS A 170 -13.73 -1.30 6.85
C CYS A 170 -14.15 -2.57 6.08
N ALA A 171 -15.43 -2.67 5.69
CA ALA A 171 -15.92 -3.82 4.92
C ALA A 171 -15.23 -3.92 3.55
N GLN A 172 -14.99 -2.78 2.89
CA GLN A 172 -14.26 -2.68 1.63
C GLN A 172 -12.79 -3.14 1.78
N GLU A 173 -12.08 -2.66 2.79
CA GLU A 173 -10.68 -3.05 3.05
C GLU A 173 -10.56 -4.55 3.38
N ILE A 174 -11.51 -5.10 4.15
CA ILE A 174 -11.61 -6.53 4.44
C ILE A 174 -11.89 -7.32 3.15
N LEU A 175 -12.81 -6.87 2.31
CA LEU A 175 -13.14 -7.52 1.04
C LEU A 175 -11.90 -7.63 0.13
N ILE A 176 -11.18 -6.52 -0.04
CA ILE A 176 -9.96 -6.49 -0.87
C ILE A 176 -8.89 -7.42 -0.28
N SER A 177 -8.74 -7.41 1.04
CA SER A 177 -7.79 -8.26 1.78
C SER A 177 -8.11 -9.75 1.67
N ILE A 178 -9.38 -10.15 1.73
CA ILE A 178 -9.81 -11.54 1.54
C ILE A 178 -9.48 -12.03 0.13
N ILE A 179 -9.79 -11.22 -0.89
CA ILE A 179 -9.45 -11.55 -2.29
C ILE A 179 -7.94 -11.74 -2.43
N TYR A 180 -7.15 -10.85 -1.84
CA TYR A 180 -5.70 -10.95 -1.84
C TYR A 180 -5.19 -12.24 -1.21
N ILE A 181 -5.69 -12.60 -0.01
CA ILE A 181 -5.29 -13.84 0.69
C ILE A 181 -5.68 -15.06 -0.15
N ALA A 182 -6.90 -15.09 -0.71
CA ALA A 182 -7.38 -16.21 -1.51
C ALA A 182 -6.50 -16.46 -2.74
N GLU A 183 -6.14 -15.41 -3.47
CA GLU A 183 -5.28 -15.51 -4.65
C GLU A 183 -3.83 -15.85 -4.26
N THR A 184 -3.32 -15.33 -3.15
CA THR A 184 -2.00 -15.68 -2.62
C THR A 184 -1.93 -17.17 -2.23
N LEU A 185 -2.95 -17.70 -1.57
CA LEU A 185 -3.05 -19.12 -1.23
C LEU A 185 -3.20 -20.00 -2.48
N ARG A 186 -3.92 -19.52 -3.50
CA ARG A 186 -4.06 -20.22 -4.78
C ARG A 186 -2.70 -20.34 -5.48
N LEU A 187 -1.93 -19.26 -5.53
CA LEU A 187 -0.56 -19.27 -6.07
C LEU A 187 0.38 -20.18 -5.29
N LEU A 188 0.21 -20.28 -3.97
CA LEU A 188 0.97 -21.20 -3.12
C LEU A 188 0.65 -22.67 -3.43
N ARG A 189 -0.64 -23.00 -3.58
CA ARG A 189 -1.08 -24.37 -3.92
C ARG A 189 -0.66 -24.83 -5.31
N LEU A 190 -0.57 -23.91 -6.28
CA LEU A 190 -0.20 -24.21 -7.67
C LEU A 190 1.30 -24.46 -7.88
N ARG A 191 2.17 -24.08 -6.93
CA ARG A 191 3.63 -24.27 -7.03
C ARG A 191 4.20 -24.86 -5.74
N PRO A 192 3.85 -26.12 -5.39
CA PRO A 192 4.28 -26.73 -4.13
C PRO A 192 5.79 -27.05 -4.05
N GLU A 193 6.52 -27.08 -5.17
CA GLU A 193 7.72 -27.92 -5.27
C GLU A 193 9.10 -27.26 -5.21
N LYS A 194 9.30 -25.94 -5.09
CA LYS A 194 10.68 -25.42 -5.31
C LYS A 194 11.33 -24.39 -4.37
N ASP A 195 10.74 -23.86 -3.30
CA ASP A 195 11.55 -23.04 -2.36
C ASP A 195 10.89 -22.85 -0.97
N ALA A 196 11.50 -23.42 0.08
CA ALA A 196 11.07 -23.22 1.47
C ALA A 196 11.14 -21.74 1.89
N GLU A 197 12.15 -21.01 1.41
CA GLU A 197 12.32 -19.56 1.63
C GLU A 197 11.18 -18.74 1.00
N ARG A 198 10.69 -19.16 -0.17
CA ARG A 198 9.56 -18.50 -0.85
C ARG A 198 8.25 -18.72 -0.11
N HIS A 199 8.03 -19.92 0.44
CA HIS A 199 6.85 -20.20 1.27
C HIS A 199 6.88 -19.37 2.56
N LYS A 200 8.03 -19.29 3.24
CA LYS A 200 8.19 -18.46 4.44
C LYS A 200 7.83 -17.00 4.16
N THR A 201 8.37 -16.43 3.09
CA THR A 201 8.05 -15.05 2.71
C THR A 201 6.55 -14.89 2.38
N MET A 202 5.94 -15.84 1.65
CA MET A 202 4.50 -15.80 1.35
C MET A 202 3.62 -15.84 2.62
N TYR A 203 4.00 -16.62 3.63
CA TYR A 203 3.33 -16.64 4.93
C TYR A 203 3.47 -15.30 5.67
N GLU A 204 4.62 -14.65 5.60
CA GLU A 204 4.81 -13.30 6.16
C GLU A 204 3.90 -12.28 5.46
N LEU A 205 3.70 -12.38 4.15
CA LEU A 205 2.78 -11.51 3.40
C LEU A 205 1.32 -11.68 3.87
N ILE A 206 0.90 -12.93 4.11
CA ILE A 206 -0.43 -13.25 4.66
C ILE A 206 -0.55 -12.70 6.09
N ALA A 207 0.47 -12.91 6.93
CA ALA A 207 0.47 -12.42 8.32
C ALA A 207 0.29 -10.89 8.39
N ILE A 208 0.99 -10.13 7.54
CA ILE A 208 0.84 -8.67 7.50
C ILE A 208 -0.57 -8.26 7.07
N ASN A 209 -1.17 -8.94 6.09
CA ASN A 209 -2.54 -8.65 5.67
C ASN A 209 -3.57 -8.97 6.77
N LEU A 210 -3.36 -10.03 7.56
CA LEU A 210 -4.18 -10.31 8.74
C LEU A 210 -4.07 -9.20 9.80
N VAL A 211 -2.87 -8.64 10.02
CA VAL A 211 -2.68 -7.49 10.92
C VAL A 211 -3.46 -6.27 10.42
N ILE A 212 -3.49 -6.02 9.10
CA ILE A 212 -4.27 -4.91 8.54
C ILE A 212 -5.77 -5.09 8.82
N ILE A 213 -6.31 -6.28 8.60
CA ILE A 213 -7.71 -6.62 8.94
C ILE A 213 -7.98 -6.42 10.43
N LEU A 214 -7.05 -6.83 11.30
CA LEU A 214 -7.20 -6.65 12.75
C LEU A 214 -7.25 -5.15 13.12
N LEU A 215 -6.40 -4.34 12.50
CA LEU A 215 -6.38 -2.89 12.69
C LEU A 215 -7.68 -2.22 12.22
N ASP A 216 -8.28 -2.70 11.12
CA ASP A 216 -9.60 -2.27 10.65
C ASP A 216 -10.69 -2.52 11.68
N VAL A 217 -10.76 -3.75 12.18
CA VAL A 217 -11.75 -4.15 13.18
C VAL A 217 -11.55 -3.34 14.47
N ALA A 218 -10.30 -3.07 14.87
CA ALA A 218 -10.02 -2.27 16.05
C ALA A 218 -10.56 -0.82 15.93
N LEU A 219 -10.37 -0.18 14.76
CA LEU A 219 -10.93 1.15 14.50
C LEU A 219 -12.46 1.12 14.48
N LEU A 220 -13.06 0.08 13.89
CA LEU A 220 -14.50 -0.11 13.87
C LEU A 220 -15.06 -0.24 15.29
N VAL A 221 -14.48 -1.11 16.11
CA VAL A 221 -14.92 -1.29 17.51
C VAL A 221 -14.83 0.03 18.29
N LEU A 222 -13.73 0.77 18.14
CA LEU A 222 -13.54 2.03 18.86
C LEU A 222 -14.59 3.09 18.49
N GLU A 223 -14.96 3.15 17.21
CA GLU A 223 -16.05 4.01 16.72
C GLU A 223 -17.39 3.67 17.39
N TYR A 224 -17.74 2.39 17.47
CA TYR A 224 -19.01 1.95 18.06
C TYR A 224 -19.05 2.09 19.58
N VAL A 225 -17.89 2.12 20.25
CA VAL A 225 -17.78 2.48 21.68
C VAL A 225 -18.08 3.98 21.90
N GLY A 226 -18.02 4.80 20.86
CA GLY A 226 -18.42 6.21 20.90
C GLY A 226 -17.35 7.17 21.40
N LEU A 227 -16.08 6.75 21.42
CA LEU A 227 -14.94 7.58 21.82
C LEU A 227 -14.40 8.37 20.63
N TYR A 228 -15.19 9.32 20.13
CA TYR A 228 -14.88 10.10 18.91
C TYR A 228 -13.47 10.70 18.93
N THR A 229 -13.11 11.43 19.99
CA THR A 229 -11.83 12.16 20.05
C THR A 229 -10.60 11.22 20.03
N LEU A 230 -10.74 10.04 20.64
CA LEU A 230 -9.70 9.01 20.62
C LEU A 230 -9.69 8.29 19.26
N GLN A 231 -10.87 8.05 18.68
CA GLN A 231 -11.03 7.40 17.38
C GLN A 231 -10.38 8.22 16.26
N THR A 232 -10.55 9.55 16.23
CA THR A 232 -10.03 10.38 15.14
C THR A 232 -8.50 10.42 15.13
N THR A 233 -7.88 10.49 16.31
CA THR A 233 -6.42 10.48 16.46
C THR A 233 -5.81 9.09 16.28
N LEU A 234 -6.45 8.05 16.83
CA LEU A 234 -6.02 6.68 16.62
C LEU A 234 -6.15 6.27 15.15
N LYS A 235 -7.17 6.76 14.44
CA LYS A 235 -7.34 6.55 12.99
C LYS A 235 -6.10 6.99 12.22
N ALA A 236 -5.63 8.23 12.42
CA ALA A 236 -4.42 8.72 11.76
C ALA A 236 -3.19 7.83 12.05
N ALA A 237 -3.01 7.40 13.31
CA ALA A 237 -1.92 6.52 13.70
C ALA A 237 -2.04 5.13 13.04
N VAL A 238 -3.22 4.52 13.06
CA VAL A 238 -3.47 3.21 12.45
C VAL A 238 -3.25 3.25 10.94
N TYR A 239 -3.77 4.27 10.24
CA TYR A 239 -3.53 4.42 8.80
C TYR A 239 -2.04 4.63 8.48
N SER A 240 -1.29 5.36 9.32
CA SER A 240 0.18 5.47 9.18
C SER A 240 0.88 4.10 9.29
N VAL A 241 0.45 3.26 10.23
CA VAL A 241 0.98 1.91 10.43
C VAL A 241 0.61 1.02 9.25
N LYS A 242 -0.64 1.09 8.78
CA LYS A 242 -1.08 0.36 7.60
C LYS A 242 -0.20 0.69 6.39
N LEU A 243 0.01 1.97 6.06
CA LEU A 243 0.88 2.35 4.95
C LEU A 243 2.32 1.82 5.10
N LYS A 244 2.86 1.79 6.33
CA LYS A 244 4.19 1.24 6.60
C LYS A 244 4.24 -0.29 6.41
N LEU A 245 3.19 -0.99 6.84
CA LEU A 245 3.02 -2.43 6.60
C LEU A 245 2.90 -2.73 5.10
N GLU A 246 2.13 -1.93 4.38
CA GLU A 246 1.96 -2.00 2.92
C GLU A 246 3.28 -1.86 2.18
N PHE A 247 4.11 -0.89 2.58
CA PHE A 247 5.45 -0.72 2.05
C PHE A 247 6.37 -1.92 2.33
N GLY A 248 6.32 -2.44 3.56
CA GLY A 248 7.07 -3.63 3.95
C GLY A 248 6.71 -4.86 3.12
N VAL A 249 5.41 -5.06 2.86
CA VAL A 249 4.92 -6.14 1.98
C VAL A 249 5.46 -5.99 0.58
N LEU A 250 5.39 -4.79 -0.02
CA LEU A 250 5.86 -4.61 -1.39
C LEU A 250 7.36 -4.94 -1.51
N ARG A 251 8.19 -4.47 -0.56
CA ARG A 251 9.63 -4.76 -0.59
C ARG A 251 9.91 -6.26 -0.57
N LYS A 252 9.15 -7.02 0.24
CA LYS A 252 9.24 -8.49 0.26
C LYS A 252 8.75 -9.12 -1.05
N LEU A 253 7.65 -8.62 -1.62
CA LEU A 253 7.11 -9.12 -2.89
C LEU A 253 8.09 -8.92 -4.07
N VAL A 254 8.74 -7.76 -4.16
CA VAL A 254 9.74 -7.48 -5.20
C VAL A 254 10.97 -8.37 -5.03
N SER A 255 11.43 -8.60 -3.80
CA SER A 255 12.52 -9.53 -3.52
C SER A 255 12.19 -10.94 -3.99
N LEU A 256 10.94 -11.41 -3.80
CA LEU A 256 10.51 -12.72 -4.29
C LEU A 256 10.50 -12.83 -5.82
N VAL A 257 10.14 -11.76 -6.53
CA VAL A 257 10.10 -11.76 -8.00
C VAL A 257 11.49 -11.66 -8.62
N ASN A 258 12.41 -10.91 -8.00
CA ASN A 258 13.78 -10.78 -8.45
C ASN A 258 14.64 -12.02 -8.13
N THR A 259 14.23 -12.84 -7.16
CA THR A 259 14.84 -14.16 -6.91
C THR A 259 14.33 -15.21 -7.91
N ARG A 260 14.30 -14.84 -9.20
CA ARG A 260 14.31 -15.86 -10.25
C ARG A 260 15.74 -16.43 -10.27
N PRO A 261 15.92 -17.75 -10.22
CA PRO A 261 17.24 -18.32 -10.41
C PRO A 261 17.71 -17.93 -11.80
N ALA A 262 18.71 -17.05 -11.86
CA ALA A 262 19.62 -17.09 -12.98
C ALA A 262 20.25 -18.49 -12.94
N GLU A 263 19.88 -19.31 -13.92
CA GLU A 263 20.60 -20.52 -14.33
C GLU A 263 20.66 -21.66 -13.29
N SER A 264 19.57 -22.43 -13.19
CA SER A 264 19.69 -23.88 -12.95
C SER A 264 19.72 -24.62 -14.31
N SER A 265 20.64 -24.23 -15.18
CA SER A 265 20.94 -24.91 -16.44
C SER A 265 22.43 -24.86 -16.72
N SER A 266 23.22 -25.51 -15.89
CA SER A 266 24.31 -26.38 -16.33
C SER A 266 24.85 -27.15 -15.13
N SER A 267 25.06 -28.43 -15.40
CA SER A 267 25.82 -29.39 -14.62
C SER A 267 26.99 -28.81 -13.82
N ASP A 268 27.22 -29.39 -12.64
CA ASP A 268 28.46 -29.37 -11.88
C ASP A 268 29.70 -29.42 -12.78
N GLN A 269 30.25 -28.26 -13.10
CA GLN A 269 31.64 -28.14 -13.49
C GLN A 269 32.16 -26.83 -12.93
N GLU A 270 32.78 -26.93 -11.75
CA GLU A 270 33.59 -25.88 -11.13
C GLU A 270 34.57 -25.32 -12.17
N THR A 271 34.16 -24.25 -12.85
CA THR A 271 35.04 -23.50 -13.73
C THR A 271 35.79 -22.53 -12.84
N TYR A 272 36.92 -23.00 -12.32
CA TYR A 272 37.90 -22.14 -11.69
C TYR A 272 38.30 -21.03 -12.69
N PRO A 273 38.54 -19.80 -12.21
CA PRO A 273 38.98 -18.73 -13.09
C PRO A 273 40.29 -19.13 -13.76
N THR A 274 40.44 -18.78 -15.04
CA THR A 274 41.48 -19.28 -15.97
C THR A 274 42.93 -19.15 -15.47
N PHE A 275 43.20 -18.31 -14.48
CA PHE A 275 44.51 -18.16 -13.85
C PHE A 275 44.83 -19.23 -12.78
N VAL A 276 43.89 -20.12 -12.45
CA VAL A 276 44.04 -21.19 -11.43
C VAL A 276 43.75 -22.59 -12.00
N ASP A 277 43.70 -22.76 -13.32
CA ASP A 277 43.44 -24.07 -13.94
C ASP A 277 44.72 -24.92 -13.95
N PRO A 278 44.83 -25.99 -13.11
CA PRO A 278 46.06 -26.78 -13.01
C PRO A 278 46.35 -27.58 -14.29
N ASN A 279 45.36 -27.75 -15.17
CA ASN A 279 45.53 -28.45 -16.45
C ASN A 279 46.24 -27.60 -17.52
N GLN A 280 46.28 -26.27 -17.37
CA GLN A 280 47.03 -25.38 -18.28
C GLN A 280 48.49 -25.23 -17.89
N ILE A 281 48.86 -25.50 -16.63
CA ILE A 281 50.25 -25.39 -16.15
C ILE A 281 51.13 -26.55 -16.68
N THR A 282 50.52 -27.68 -17.03
CA THR A 282 51.24 -28.86 -17.54
C THR A 282 51.13 -29.05 -19.06
N GLY A 283 50.50 -28.11 -19.77
CA GLY A 283 50.18 -28.25 -21.19
C GLY A 283 51.00 -27.36 -22.11
N ASP A 284 52.07 -27.93 -22.68
CA ASP A 284 52.55 -27.66 -24.04
C ASP A 284 53.24 -26.29 -24.31
N VAL A 285 54.56 -26.24 -24.07
CA VAL A 285 55.45 -25.11 -24.41
C VAL A 285 55.91 -25.15 -25.89
N THR A 286 55.38 -26.03 -26.75
CA THR A 286 56.00 -26.27 -28.08
C THR A 286 55.13 -25.95 -29.29
N ARG A 287 54.15 -25.03 -29.18
CA ARG A 287 53.38 -24.61 -30.37
C ARG A 287 53.21 -23.10 -30.48
N ALA A 288 53.72 -22.55 -31.58
CA ALA A 288 53.53 -21.16 -31.98
C ALA A 288 52.32 -21.00 -32.92
N ALA A 289 51.52 -19.94 -32.65
CA ALA A 289 50.57 -19.21 -33.51
C ALA A 289 49.27 -19.93 -33.97
N PRO A 290 48.16 -19.21 -34.29
CA PRO A 290 48.07 -17.79 -34.65
C PRO A 290 47.00 -16.95 -33.91
N ALA A 291 47.13 -15.64 -34.09
CA ALA A 291 46.24 -14.60 -33.58
C ALA A 291 44.80 -14.75 -34.08
N TYR A 292 43.85 -14.90 -33.15
CA TYR A 292 42.43 -14.74 -33.44
C TYR A 292 41.94 -13.39 -32.94
N ASN A 293 41.54 -12.56 -33.90
CA ASN A 293 41.07 -11.21 -33.72
C ASN A 293 39.62 -11.24 -33.21
N ARG A 294 39.40 -11.16 -31.88
CA ARG A 294 38.03 -11.11 -31.32
C ARG A 294 37.70 -9.69 -30.86
N ARG A 295 36.95 -8.99 -31.73
CA ARG A 295 36.18 -7.78 -31.40
C ARG A 295 35.30 -8.08 -30.17
N GLN A 296 35.57 -7.45 -29.03
CA GLN A 296 34.61 -7.39 -27.93
C GLN A 296 33.93 -6.03 -27.92
N SER A 297 32.64 -6.08 -28.30
CA SER A 297 31.65 -5.03 -28.12
C SER A 297 31.61 -4.64 -26.64
N ARG A 298 31.89 -3.38 -26.37
CA ARG A 298 31.78 -2.74 -25.07
C ARG A 298 30.39 -2.09 -25.04
N TYR A 299 29.42 -2.71 -24.36
CA TYR A 299 28.29 -1.95 -23.81
C TYR A 299 27.87 -2.44 -22.41
N PRO A 300 27.45 -1.49 -21.55
CA PRO A 300 27.26 -1.66 -20.12
C PRO A 300 25.80 -1.95 -19.76
N TRP A 301 25.60 -2.53 -18.57
CA TRP A 301 24.40 -2.54 -17.73
C TRP A 301 23.07 -2.10 -18.37
N THR A 302 22.21 -3.08 -18.65
CA THR A 302 20.84 -2.87 -19.08
C THR A 302 19.93 -2.43 -17.94
N ALA A 303 19.36 -1.24 -18.12
CA ALA A 303 18.20 -0.73 -17.43
C ALA A 303 16.99 -1.66 -17.65
N ILE A 304 16.31 -2.04 -16.58
CA ILE A 304 15.03 -2.76 -16.63
C ILE A 304 13.93 -1.73 -16.89
N SER A 305 13.32 -1.78 -18.07
CA SER A 305 12.10 -1.04 -18.41
C SER A 305 10.90 -1.98 -18.25
N MET A 306 9.84 -1.54 -17.56
CA MET A 306 8.61 -2.34 -17.36
C MET A 306 7.82 -2.56 -18.67
N ASP A 307 8.08 -1.79 -19.73
CA ASP A 307 7.40 -1.95 -21.03
C ASP A 307 7.91 -3.15 -21.84
N SER A 308 9.14 -3.62 -21.59
CA SER A 308 9.69 -4.75 -22.36
C SER A 308 9.07 -6.09 -22.00
N LEU A 309 8.51 -6.23 -20.79
CA LEU A 309 7.78 -7.44 -20.37
C LEU A 309 6.39 -7.54 -21.00
N VAL A 310 5.77 -6.42 -21.34
CA VAL A 310 4.46 -6.38 -22.01
C VAL A 310 4.60 -6.62 -23.52
N LEU A 311 5.69 -6.14 -24.13
CA LEU A 311 5.98 -6.35 -25.55
C LEU A 311 6.45 -7.77 -25.88
N SER A 312 7.15 -8.45 -24.96
CA SER A 312 7.56 -9.85 -25.17
C SER A 312 6.38 -10.82 -25.20
N ASP A 313 5.29 -10.51 -24.50
CA ASP A 313 4.10 -11.39 -24.42
C ASP A 313 3.14 -11.19 -25.60
N ARG A 314 3.16 -10.02 -26.26
CA ARG A 314 2.43 -9.81 -27.52
C ARG A 314 3.09 -10.47 -28.73
N ARG A 315 4.41 -10.68 -28.69
CA ARG A 315 5.15 -11.30 -29.80
C ARG A 315 5.04 -12.82 -29.79
N SER A 316 4.87 -13.46 -28.63
CA SER A 316 4.65 -14.90 -28.51
C SER A 316 3.28 -15.31 -29.06
N GLN A 317 2.22 -14.53 -28.79
CA GLN A 317 0.87 -14.82 -29.27
C GLN A 317 0.74 -14.73 -30.80
N HIS A 318 1.48 -13.84 -31.45
CA HIS A 318 1.43 -13.69 -32.92
C HIS A 318 2.17 -14.80 -33.69
N VAL A 319 3.11 -15.51 -33.05
CA VAL A 319 3.88 -16.60 -33.70
C VAL A 319 3.09 -17.91 -33.67
N THR A 320 2.26 -18.15 -32.65
CA THR A 320 1.42 -19.35 -32.55
C THR A 320 0.22 -19.38 -33.51
N SER A 321 -0.17 -18.25 -34.12
CA SER A 321 -1.29 -18.22 -35.07
C SER A 321 -0.89 -18.38 -36.53
N SER A 322 0.41 -18.41 -36.86
CA SER A 322 0.90 -18.53 -38.24
C SER A 322 1.36 -19.94 -38.65
N GLU A 323 1.22 -20.95 -37.77
CA GLU A 323 1.80 -22.28 -38.00
C GLU A 323 0.76 -23.39 -38.29
N ILE A 324 -0.48 -23.01 -38.62
CA ILE A 324 -1.52 -23.97 -39.04
C ILE A 324 -2.19 -23.44 -40.31
N GLU A 325 -1.54 -23.61 -41.47
CA GLU A 325 -2.20 -23.78 -42.77
C GLU A 325 -1.18 -24.13 -43.87
N ARG A 326 -1.08 -25.43 -44.19
CA ARG A 326 -0.69 -25.93 -45.52
C ARG A 326 -1.43 -27.24 -45.80
N PRO A 327 -2.32 -27.31 -46.80
CA PRO A 327 -2.78 -28.58 -47.32
C PRO A 327 -1.88 -29.04 -48.48
N SER A 328 -1.73 -30.37 -48.56
CA SER A 328 -1.18 -31.15 -49.67
C SER A 328 -2.10 -31.19 -50.88
#